data_AF-A0A972WVE2-F1
#
_entry.id   AF-A0A972WVE2-F1
#
_cell.length_a   1.000
_cell.length_b   1.000
_cell.length_c   1.000
_cell.angle_alpha   90.00
_cell.angle_beta   90.00
_cell.angle_gamma   90.00
#
_symmetry.space_group_name_H-M   'P 1'
#
loop_
_entity.id
_entity.type
_entity.pdbx_description
1 polymer ?
#
loop_
_entity_poly.entity_id
_entity_poly.type
_entity_poly.pdbx_seq_one_letter_code
_entity_poly.pdbx_strand_id
1 'polypeptide(L)'
;MAVQSANAAATRTIMIAIIGGVAVFTLPTVMLLGVGMLPTLVAMLTDRRKEKYATLCVGCMNFTGVLPFMIVLWSEDHSYEKAFSLIADPFTWLVMFGAAALGWAIFFVAPGIVGMFIGMRAEQRIQRLRHRQRELVEEWGPGVAGGNKRESGGEDGAG
;
A
#
# COMPACT_ATOMS: atom_id res chain seq x y z
N MET A 1 -7.79 27.54 27.95
CA MET A 1 -6.69 26.87 27.21
C MET A 1 -5.74 26.04 28.08
N ALA A 2 -5.38 26.45 29.31
CA ALA A 2 -4.48 25.66 30.17
C ALA A 2 -5.02 24.25 30.57
N VAL A 3 -6.31 24.14 30.90
CA VAL A 3 -6.97 22.87 31.29
C VAL A 3 -6.94 21.81 30.18
N GLN A 4 -7.01 22.23 28.91
CA GLN A 4 -7.02 21.31 27.76
C GLN A 4 -5.63 20.72 27.48
N SER A 5 -4.56 21.49 27.74
CA SER A 5 -3.17 21.02 27.62
C SER A 5 -2.76 20.04 28.73
N ALA A 6 -3.25 20.26 29.95
CA ALA A 6 -3.00 19.37 31.10
C ALA A 6 -3.64 17.99 30.89
N ASN A 7 -4.87 17.94 30.37
CA ASN A 7 -5.55 16.68 30.05
C ASN A 7 -4.85 15.91 28.92
N ALA A 8 -4.31 16.59 27.91
CA ALA A 8 -3.58 15.94 26.82
C ALA A 8 -2.24 15.35 27.29
N ALA A 9 -1.51 16.06 28.17
CA ALA A 9 -0.25 15.58 28.74
C ALA A 9 -0.48 14.39 29.68
N ALA A 10 -1.48 14.48 30.57
CA ALA A 10 -1.86 13.39 31.48
C ALA A 10 -2.39 12.17 30.72
N THR A 11 -3.18 12.37 29.67
CA THR A 11 -3.64 11.27 28.82
C THR A 11 -2.47 10.59 28.10
N ARG A 12 -1.49 11.36 27.61
CA ARG A 12 -0.27 10.79 27.01
C ARG A 12 0.56 10.00 28.01
N THR A 13 0.77 10.50 29.23
CA THR A 13 1.54 9.78 30.25
C THR A 13 0.82 8.52 30.73
N ILE A 14 -0.51 8.57 30.91
CA ILE A 14 -1.32 7.39 31.23
C ILE A 14 -1.24 6.35 30.09
N MET A 15 -1.37 6.77 28.83
CA MET A 15 -1.23 5.88 27.68
C MET A 15 0.16 5.23 27.63
N ILE A 16 1.24 5.99 27.84
CA ILE A 16 2.60 5.46 27.88
C ILE A 16 2.78 4.48 29.04
N ALA A 17 2.22 4.78 30.22
CA ALA A 17 2.30 3.89 31.38
C ALA A 17 1.53 2.58 31.16
N ILE A 18 0.35 2.63 30.54
CA ILE A 18 -0.43 1.44 30.18
C ILE A 18 0.29 0.62 29.12
N ILE A 19 0.77 1.25 28.05
CA ILE A 19 1.54 0.57 26.98
C ILE A 19 2.82 -0.05 27.55
N GLY A 20 3.54 0.69 28.40
CA GLY A 20 4.74 0.20 29.06
C GLY A 20 4.46 -0.96 30.01
N GLY A 21 3.40 -0.87 30.81
CA GLY A 21 2.98 -1.95 31.72
C GLY A 21 2.58 -3.23 30.99
N VAL A 22 1.81 -3.10 29.90
CA VAL A 22 1.42 -4.24 29.05
C VAL A 22 2.65 -4.83 28.35
N ALA A 23 3.59 -4.00 27.89
CA ALA A 23 4.83 -4.45 27.26
C ALA A 23 5.71 -5.26 28.22
N VAL A 24 5.78 -4.88 29.50
CA VAL A 24 6.53 -5.65 30.53
C VAL A 24 5.86 -6.99 30.80
N PHE A 25 4.53 -7.05 30.83
CA PHE A 25 3.80 -8.31 31.02
C PHE A 25 3.87 -9.24 29.79
N THR A 26 4.21 -8.71 28.61
CA THR A 26 4.30 -9.44 27.34
C THR A 26 5.72 -9.49 26.78
N LEU A 27 6.74 -9.43 27.65
CA LEU A 27 8.16 -9.35 27.27
C LEU A 27 8.59 -10.40 26.22
N PRO A 28 8.26 -11.69 26.35
CA PRO A 28 8.57 -12.69 25.32
C PRO A 28 7.96 -12.37 23.95
N THR A 29 6.75 -11.79 23.93
CA THR A 29 6.06 -11.39 22.69
C THR A 29 6.72 -10.16 22.06
N VAL A 30 7.07 -9.17 22.88
CA VAL A 30 7.78 -7.97 22.41
C VAL A 30 9.13 -8.34 21.82
N MET A 31 9.85 -9.29 22.43
CA MET A 31 11.11 -9.80 21.92
C MET A 31 10.94 -10.49 20.55
N LEU A 32 9.97 -11.40 20.44
CA LEU A 32 9.65 -12.08 19.18
C LEU A 32 9.23 -11.09 18.09
N LEU A 33 8.38 -10.12 18.40
CA LEU A 33 7.97 -9.08 17.46
C LEU A 33 9.13 -8.17 17.06
N GLY A 34 9.98 -7.76 18.00
CA GLY A 34 11.13 -6.91 17.73
C GLY A 34 12.09 -7.54 16.74
N VAL A 35 12.37 -8.84 16.90
CA VAL A 35 13.23 -9.60 16.00
C VAL A 35 12.51 -9.97 14.70
N GLY A 36 11.28 -10.47 14.78
CA GLY A 36 10.50 -10.92 13.61
C GLY A 36 10.08 -9.78 12.69
N MET A 37 10.02 -8.54 13.18
CA MET A 37 9.72 -7.34 12.38
C MET A 37 10.97 -6.68 11.77
N LEU A 38 12.17 -7.25 11.95
CA LEU A 38 13.40 -6.75 11.30
C LEU A 38 13.27 -6.58 9.77
N PRO A 39 12.66 -7.52 9.00
CA PRO A 39 12.45 -7.33 7.56
C PRO A 39 11.64 -6.06 7.24
N THR A 40 10.66 -5.70 8.08
CA THR A 40 9.87 -4.48 7.95
C THR A 40 10.73 -3.24 8.18
N LEU A 41 11.66 -3.28 9.14
CA LEU A 41 12.61 -2.18 9.38
C LEU A 41 13.54 -1.99 8.18
N VAL A 42 14.03 -3.07 7.59
CA VAL A 42 14.82 -3.00 6.34
C VAL A 42 14.01 -2.36 5.21
N ALA A 43 12.73 -2.73 5.05
CA ALA A 43 11.85 -2.10 4.07
C ALA A 43 11.63 -0.61 4.35
N MET A 44 11.49 -0.22 5.62
CA MET A 44 11.33 1.17 6.04
C MET A 44 12.56 2.04 5.71
N LEU A 45 13.76 1.48 5.90
CA LEU A 45 15.03 2.13 5.59
C LEU A 45 15.27 2.21 4.08
N THR A 46 14.82 1.19 3.33
CA THR A 46 15.02 1.11 1.87
C THR A 46 14.03 1.99 1.11
N ASP A 47 12.80 2.13 1.58
CA ASP A 47 11.78 2.93 0.90
C ASP A 47 12.06 4.43 1.06
N ARG A 48 12.60 5.08 0.02
CA ARG A 48 12.89 6.53 0.03
C ARG A 48 11.68 7.40 -0.30
N ARG A 49 10.53 6.81 -0.66
CA ARG A 49 9.35 7.58 -1.07
C ARG A 49 8.61 8.11 0.16
N LYS A 50 8.01 9.29 0.04
CA LYS A 50 7.24 9.92 1.12
C LYS A 50 6.05 9.06 1.58
N GLU A 51 5.41 8.38 0.62
CA GLU A 51 4.22 7.56 0.85
C GLU A 51 4.49 6.20 1.51
N LYS A 52 5.75 5.74 1.52
CA LYS A 52 6.19 4.50 2.18
C LYS A 52 5.38 3.22 1.84
N TYR A 53 4.82 3.13 0.62
CA TYR A 53 4.00 1.99 0.21
C TYR A 53 4.72 0.64 0.29
N ALA A 54 6.04 0.57 0.06
CA ALA A 54 6.77 -0.69 0.21
C ALA A 54 6.81 -1.11 1.67
N THR A 55 7.04 -0.15 2.56
CA THR A 55 7.05 -0.38 4.02
C THR A 55 5.70 -0.89 4.49
N LEU A 56 4.60 -0.35 3.98
CA LEU A 56 3.25 -0.78 4.34
C LEU A 56 2.98 -2.22 3.87
N CYS A 57 3.21 -2.52 2.58
CA CYS A 57 2.97 -3.86 2.05
C CYS A 57 3.83 -4.92 2.74
N VAL A 58 5.13 -4.65 2.89
CA VAL A 58 6.06 -5.56 3.58
C VAL A 58 5.72 -5.66 5.05
N GLY A 59 5.38 -4.57 5.71
CA GLY A 59 5.05 -4.55 7.13
C GLY A 59 3.81 -5.36 7.47
N CYS A 60 2.72 -5.19 6.73
CA CYS A 60 1.51 -5.98 6.92
C CYS A 60 1.73 -7.47 6.64
N MET A 61 2.45 -7.78 5.55
CA MET A 61 2.68 -9.17 5.17
C MET A 61 3.65 -9.86 6.14
N ASN A 62 4.76 -9.21 6.50
CA ASN A 62 5.72 -9.73 7.48
C ASN A 62 5.05 -9.93 8.85
N PHE A 63 4.25 -8.96 9.32
CA PHE A 63 3.48 -9.11 10.56
C PHE A 63 2.58 -10.35 10.52
N THR A 64 1.94 -10.62 9.38
CA THR A 64 1.13 -11.82 9.17
C THR A 64 1.98 -13.09 9.24
N GLY A 65 3.22 -13.06 8.75
CA GLY A 65 4.19 -14.15 8.91
C GLY A 65 4.67 -14.37 10.35
N VAL A 66 4.65 -13.34 11.19
CA VAL A 66 4.99 -13.44 12.62
C VAL A 66 3.82 -13.98 13.47
N LEU A 67 2.57 -13.78 13.02
CA LEU A 67 1.37 -14.17 13.78
C LEU A 67 1.33 -15.64 14.24
N PRO A 68 1.64 -16.65 13.41
CA PRO A 68 1.60 -18.05 13.84
C PRO A 68 2.50 -18.32 15.04
N PHE A 69 3.68 -17.70 15.08
CA PHE A 69 4.65 -17.86 16.16
C PHE A 69 4.21 -17.12 17.44
N MET A 70 3.52 -15.99 17.29
CA MET A 70 2.89 -15.33 18.44
C MET A 70 1.76 -16.19 19.03
N ILE A 71 0.94 -16.83 18.19
CA ILE A 71 -0.13 -17.72 18.64
C ILE A 71 0.45 -18.91 19.42
N VAL A 72 1.54 -19.51 18.92
CA VAL A 72 2.25 -20.59 19.63
C VAL A 72 2.76 -20.12 20.99
N LEU A 73 3.40 -18.95 21.04
CA LEU A 73 3.92 -18.37 22.29
C LEU A 73 2.81 -18.04 23.30
N TRP A 74 1.62 -17.68 22.84
CA TRP A 74 0.49 -17.38 23.72
C TRP A 74 -0.29 -18.61 24.18
N SER A 75 -0.28 -19.66 23.36
CA SER A 75 -1.12 -20.85 23.58
C SER A 75 -0.40 -21.98 24.32
N GLU A 76 0.93 -22.07 24.20
CA GLU A 76 1.71 -23.12 24.86
C GLU A 76 2.28 -22.63 26.20
N ASP A 77 3.37 -21.86 26.14
CA ASP A 77 4.07 -21.35 27.31
C ASP A 77 4.64 -19.97 27.00
N HIS A 78 4.25 -18.98 27.81
CA HIS A 78 4.68 -17.60 27.66
C HIS A 78 6.04 -17.39 28.33
N SER A 79 7.03 -18.20 27.94
CA SER A 79 8.37 -18.21 28.52
C SER A 79 9.42 -17.65 27.56
N TYR A 80 10.49 -17.14 28.15
CA TYR A 80 11.65 -16.67 27.38
C TYR A 80 12.30 -17.80 26.60
N GLU A 81 12.37 -19.00 27.18
CA GLU A 81 12.95 -20.19 26.53
C GLU A 81 12.22 -20.53 25.23
N LYS A 82 10.88 -20.51 25.25
CA LYS A 82 10.10 -20.73 24.03
C LYS A 82 10.33 -19.63 23.00
N ALA A 83 10.32 -18.36 23.40
CA ALA A 83 10.60 -17.25 22.49
C ALA A 83 12.00 -17.36 21.85
N PHE A 84 13.04 -17.70 22.61
CA PHE A 84 14.37 -17.95 22.09
C PHE A 84 14.42 -19.16 21.15
N SER A 85 13.72 -20.25 21.48
CA SER A 85 13.65 -21.44 20.61
C SER A 85 13.04 -21.11 19.24
N LEU A 86 11.97 -20.28 19.21
CA LEU A 86 11.34 -19.83 17.97
C LEU A 86 12.28 -18.91 17.17
N ILE A 87 12.99 -18.00 17.84
CA ILE A 87 13.94 -17.10 17.16
C ILE A 87 15.16 -17.87 16.64
N ALA A 88 15.58 -18.94 17.32
CA ALA A 88 16.69 -19.77 16.90
C ALA A 88 16.33 -20.73 15.74
N ASP A 89 15.04 -20.98 15.51
CA ASP A 89 14.56 -21.88 14.46
C ASP A 89 14.71 -21.25 13.05
N PRO A 90 15.48 -21.85 12.13
CA PRO A 90 15.57 -21.38 10.75
C PRO A 90 14.23 -21.34 10.01
N PHE A 91 13.29 -22.23 10.36
CA PHE A 91 11.97 -22.26 9.73
C PHE A 91 11.17 -21.00 10.06
N THR A 92 11.30 -20.47 11.29
CA THR A 92 10.67 -19.21 11.69
C THR A 92 11.14 -18.05 10.81
N TRP A 93 12.44 -17.95 10.56
CA TRP A 93 13.00 -16.95 9.66
C TRP A 93 12.55 -17.12 8.21
N LEU A 94 12.47 -18.37 7.73
CA LEU A 94 11.99 -18.65 6.37
C LEU A 94 10.58 -18.11 6.17
N VAL A 95 9.68 -18.32 7.13
CA VAL A 95 8.30 -17.82 7.06
C VAL A 95 8.26 -16.30 7.12
N MET A 96 9.00 -15.67 8.04
CA MET A 96 9.04 -14.21 8.18
C MET A 96 9.61 -13.53 6.92
N PHE A 97 10.77 -13.99 6.43
CA PHE A 97 11.35 -13.46 5.20
C PHE A 97 10.50 -13.79 3.97
N GLY A 98 9.89 -14.98 3.90
CA GLY A 98 8.97 -15.36 2.84
C GLY A 98 7.76 -14.43 2.78
N ALA A 99 7.15 -14.14 3.93
CA ALA A 99 6.06 -13.18 4.03
C ALA A 99 6.51 -11.75 3.65
N ALA A 100 7.67 -11.30 4.12
CA ALA A 100 8.23 -10.01 3.73
C ALA A 100 8.48 -9.91 2.21
N ALA A 101 8.98 -10.98 1.59
CA ALA A 101 9.19 -11.07 0.14
C ALA A 101 7.87 -11.00 -0.63
N LEU A 102 6.81 -11.62 -0.13
CA LEU A 102 5.46 -11.49 -0.71
C LEU A 102 4.96 -10.03 -0.63
N GLY A 103 5.25 -9.32 0.45
CA GLY A 103 4.95 -7.89 0.54
C GLY A 103 5.66 -7.06 -0.55
N TRP A 104 6.92 -7.37 -0.84
CA TRP A 104 7.64 -6.76 -1.96
C TRP A 104 7.05 -7.14 -3.32
N ALA A 105 6.64 -8.41 -3.50
CA ALA A 105 5.99 -8.84 -4.73
C ALA A 105 4.69 -8.06 -4.98
N ILE A 106 3.85 -7.87 -3.96
CA ILE A 106 2.64 -7.05 -4.06
C ILE A 106 2.97 -5.62 -4.48
N PHE A 107 3.99 -5.03 -3.87
CA PHE A 107 4.43 -3.67 -4.18
C PHE A 107 4.87 -3.49 -5.63
N PHE A 108 5.54 -4.48 -6.23
CA PHE A 108 5.95 -4.41 -7.64
C PHE A 108 4.82 -4.73 -8.62
N VAL A 109 3.93 -5.65 -8.26
CA VAL A 109 2.84 -6.11 -9.14
C VAL A 109 1.68 -5.11 -9.17
N ALA A 110 1.37 -4.46 -8.04
CA ALA A 110 0.20 -3.58 -7.92
C ALA A 110 0.14 -2.46 -8.97
N PRO A 111 1.23 -1.71 -9.28
CA PRO A 111 1.19 -0.67 -10.31
C PRO A 111 0.84 -1.21 -11.71
N GLY A 112 1.33 -2.41 -12.04
CA GLY A 112 1.04 -3.06 -13.33
C GLY A 112 -0.44 -3.40 -13.48
N ILE A 113 -1.04 -3.98 -12.44
CA ILE A 113 -2.48 -4.31 -12.42
C ILE A 113 -3.32 -3.04 -12.53
N VAL A 114 -2.99 -2.00 -11.75
CA VAL A 114 -3.72 -0.72 -11.78
C VAL A 114 -3.59 -0.05 -13.15
N GLY A 115 -2.39 -0.05 -13.75
CA GLY A 115 -2.16 0.48 -15.09
C GLY A 115 -3.01 -0.21 -16.16
N MET A 116 -3.08 -1.55 -16.12
CA MET A 116 -3.93 -2.33 -17.03
C MET A 116 -5.41 -1.97 -16.88
N PHE A 117 -5.90 -1.84 -15.65
CA PHE A 117 -7.29 -1.50 -15.39
C PHE A 117 -7.65 -0.07 -15.83
N ILE A 118 -6.76 0.89 -15.60
CA ILE A 118 -6.91 2.26 -16.09
C ILE A 118 -6.92 2.27 -17.63
N GLY A 119 -6.02 1.52 -18.28
CA GLY A 119 -5.97 1.38 -19.73
C GLY A 119 -7.28 0.85 -20.32
N MET A 120 -7.81 -0.24 -19.77
CA MET A 120 -9.08 -0.81 -20.21
C MET A 120 -10.25 0.19 -20.08
N ARG A 121 -10.31 0.92 -18.95
CA ARG A 121 -11.34 1.96 -18.76
C ARG A 121 -11.18 3.13 -19.72
N ALA A 122 -9.95 3.55 -20.00
CA ALA A 122 -9.67 4.62 -20.96
C ALA A 122 -10.13 4.23 -22.36
N GLU A 123 -9.87 2.99 -22.78
CA GLU A 123 -10.28 2.48 -24.09
C GLU A 123 -11.81 2.41 -24.22
N GLN A 124 -12.51 1.89 -23.20
CA GLN A 124 -13.98 1.92 -23.17
C GLN A 124 -14.53 3.34 -23.27
N ARG A 125 -13.90 4.31 -22.59
CA ARG A 125 -14.30 5.72 -22.68
C ARG A 125 -14.07 6.29 -24.08
N ILE A 126 -12.94 5.98 -24.73
CA ILE A 126 -12.64 6.40 -26.10
C ILE A 126 -13.68 5.84 -27.08
N GLN A 127 -14.03 4.55 -26.96
CA GLN A 127 -15.03 3.94 -27.83
C GLN A 127 -16.41 4.60 -27.69
N ARG A 128 -16.85 4.89 -26.46
CA ARG A 128 -18.10 5.62 -26.21
C ARG A 128 -18.09 7.03 -26.82
N LEU A 129 -16.98 7.75 -26.67
CA LEU A 129 -16.83 9.09 -27.25
C LEU A 129 -16.84 9.05 -28.78
N ARG A 130 -16.14 8.08 -29.39
CA ARG A 130 -16.15 7.87 -30.85
C ARG A 130 -17.52 7.46 -31.39
N HIS A 131 -18.30 6.71 -30.61
CA HIS A 131 -19.66 6.36 -30.99
C HIS A 131 -20.56 7.60 -30.99
N ARG A 132 -20.55 8.39 -29.92
CA ARG A 132 -21.29 9.67 -29.85
C ARG A 132 -20.86 10.66 -30.93
N GLN A 133 -19.56 10.75 -31.22
CA GLN A 133 -19.08 11.61 -32.30
C GLN A 133 -19.66 11.18 -33.66
N ARG A 134 -19.79 9.87 -33.90
CA ARG A 134 -20.40 9.35 -35.14
C ARG A 134 -21.89 9.71 -35.22
N GLU A 135 -22.65 9.52 -34.13
CA GLU A 135 -24.06 9.92 -34.06
C GLU A 135 -24.25 11.42 -34.33
N LEU A 136 -23.42 12.27 -33.70
CA LEU A 136 -23.48 13.72 -33.91
C LEU A 136 -23.14 14.13 -35.34
N VAL A 137 -22.19 13.43 -36.00
CA VAL A 137 -21.84 13.69 -37.40
C VAL A 137 -22.96 13.25 -38.35
N GLU A 138 -23.68 12.18 -38.03
CA GLU A 138 -24.82 11.72 -38.80
C GLU A 138 -26.01 12.69 -38.71
N GLU A 139 -26.30 13.22 -37.52
CA GLU A 139 -27.43 14.13 -37.29
C GLU A 139 -27.12 15.58 -37.73
N TRP A 140 -25.90 16.08 -37.51
CA TRP A 140 -25.56 17.50 -37.71
C TRP A 140 -24.59 17.75 -38.89
N GLY A 141 -24.14 16.69 -39.55
CA GLY A 141 -23.17 16.77 -40.65
C GLY A 141 -21.71 16.91 -40.19
N PRO A 142 -20.75 16.86 -41.15
CA PRO A 142 -19.32 16.72 -40.86
C PRO A 142 -18.68 17.92 -40.16
N GLY A 143 -19.32 19.09 -40.13
CA GLY A 143 -18.80 20.30 -39.49
C GLY A 143 -18.61 20.17 -37.97
N VAL A 144 -19.29 19.23 -37.32
CA VAL A 144 -19.24 19.03 -35.85
C VAL A 144 -18.10 18.10 -35.42
N ALA A 145 -17.44 17.40 -36.35
CA ALA A 145 -16.35 16.47 -36.05
C ALA A 145 -15.02 17.13 -35.61
N GLY A 146 -15.00 18.45 -35.41
CA GLY A 146 -13.79 19.22 -35.09
C GLY A 146 -12.95 19.61 -36.32
N GLY A 147 -13.44 19.33 -37.53
CA GLY A 147 -12.77 19.66 -38.79
C GLY A 147 -13.35 20.92 -39.44
N ASN A 148 -13.13 22.11 -38.85
CA ASN A 148 -13.35 23.34 -39.60
C ASN A 148 -12.12 23.64 -40.47
N LYS A 149 -12.15 23.13 -41.70
CA LYS A 149 -11.73 23.79 -42.95
C LYS A 149 -10.55 24.79 -42.85
N ARG A 150 -9.32 24.31 -43.10
CA ARG A 150 -8.24 25.12 -43.73
C ARG A 150 -8.30 25.01 -45.27
N GLU A 151 -9.49 25.07 -45.84
CA GLU A 151 -9.66 25.17 -47.30
C GLU A 151 -10.73 26.22 -47.58
N SER A 152 -10.38 27.46 -47.33
CA SER A 152 -11.12 28.62 -47.81
C SER A 152 -10.15 29.54 -48.53
N GLY A 153 -10.22 29.55 -49.85
CA GLY A 153 -10.01 30.77 -50.65
C GLY A 153 -8.59 31.06 -51.11
N GLY A 154 -8.40 30.96 -52.43
CA GLY A 154 -7.32 31.56 -53.21
C GLY A 154 -6.92 30.63 -54.36
N GLU A 155 -7.21 30.87 -55.64
CA GLU A 155 -7.64 32.08 -56.35
C GLU A 155 -8.46 31.68 -57.59
N ASP A 156 -9.16 32.71 -58.09
CA ASP A 156 -10.19 32.77 -59.10
C ASP A 156 -9.82 32.26 -60.50
N GLY A 157 -10.86 31.95 -61.28
CA GLY A 157 -10.77 31.96 -62.73
C GLY A 157 -10.81 33.38 -63.31
N ALA A 158 -10.48 33.44 -64.61
CA ALA A 158 -10.60 34.56 -65.55
C ALA A 158 -9.39 35.53 -65.65
N GLY A 159 -8.67 35.39 -66.76
CA GLY A 159 -7.59 36.24 -67.26
C GLY A 159 -6.95 35.59 -68.48
#